data_AF-A0A959UWC0-F1
#
_entry.id   AF-A0A959UWC0-F1
#
_cell.length_a   1.000
_cell.length_b   1.000
_cell.length_c   1.000
_cell.angle_alpha   90.00
_cell.angle_beta   90.00
_cell.angle_gamma   90.00
#
_symmetry.space_group_name_H-M   'P 1'
#
loop_
_entity.id
_entity.type
_entity.pdbx_description
1 polymer ?
#
loop_
_entity_poly.entity_id
_entity_poly.type
_entity_poly.pdbx_seq_one_letter_code
_entity_poly.pdbx_strand_id
1 'polypeptide(L)'
;GYSVVRELVGHGVGRKLHEAPEVPNYGRRGHGVKLGNGLVIAIEPMINMGRKEVRQLDDGWTIVTEDGLPSAHFEHTVVVRPGGAEVLSTFSFIEEALNAVEHG
;
A
#
# COMPACT_ATOMS: atom_id res chain seq x y z
N GLY A 1 21.32 -1.13 -0.27
CA GLY A 1 20.17 -1.98 0.09
C GLY A 1 18.97 -1.09 0.26
N TYR A 2 17.76 -1.59 0.03
CA TYR A 2 16.52 -0.80 0.08
C TYR A 2 16.03 -0.58 1.52
N SER A 3 15.23 0.46 1.72
CA SER A 3 14.64 0.80 3.03
C SER A 3 13.14 1.10 2.92
N VAL A 4 12.42 0.96 4.02
CA VAL A 4 10.97 1.15 4.09
C VAL A 4 10.68 2.51 4.73
N VAL A 5 9.90 3.34 4.04
CA VAL A 5 9.38 4.62 4.59
C VAL A 5 8.51 4.34 5.81
N ARG A 6 8.62 5.17 6.86
CA ARG A 6 7.91 4.92 8.13
C ARG A 6 6.91 6.00 8.50
N GLU A 7 6.99 7.14 7.83
CA GLU A 7 6.17 8.32 8.02
C GLU A 7 4.83 8.21 7.27
N LEU A 8 4.76 7.34 6.27
CA LEU A 8 3.58 7.05 5.47
C LEU A 8 3.22 5.56 5.59
N VAL A 9 1.93 5.29 5.79
CA VAL A 9 1.40 3.98 6.14
C VAL A 9 0.09 3.75 5.42
N GLY A 10 -0.28 2.48 5.24
CA GLY A 10 -1.62 2.14 4.77
C GLY A 10 -2.70 2.53 5.77
N HIS A 11 -3.95 2.39 5.33
CA HIS A 11 -5.10 2.82 6.11
C HIS A 11 -6.29 1.87 5.94
N GLY A 12 -7.26 1.95 6.85
CA GLY A 12 -8.60 1.43 6.60
C GLY A 12 -9.28 2.24 5.50
N VAL A 13 -10.05 1.59 4.64
CA VAL A 13 -10.75 2.24 3.52
C VAL A 13 -12.15 1.67 3.36
N GLY A 14 -13.13 2.52 3.13
CA GLY A 14 -14.50 2.06 2.95
C GLY A 14 -15.49 3.20 2.92
N ARG A 15 -16.03 3.57 4.09
CA ARG A 15 -16.99 4.69 4.17
C ARG A 15 -16.28 6.04 4.02
N LYS A 16 -15.06 6.13 4.54
CA LYS A 16 -14.15 7.25 4.32
C LYS A 16 -12.98 6.78 3.46
N LEU A 17 -12.37 7.74 2.76
CA LEU A 17 -11.17 7.49 1.96
C LEU A 17 -10.05 6.95 2.86
N HIS A 18 -9.73 7.68 3.94
CA HIS A 18 -8.83 7.23 5.00
C HIS A 18 -9.61 7.07 6.31
N GLU A 19 -9.55 5.88 6.89
CA GLU A 19 -10.09 5.56 8.22
C GLU A 19 -9.16 4.62 8.98
N ALA A 20 -9.42 4.42 10.27
CA ALA A 20 -8.65 3.46 11.06
C ALA A 20 -8.88 2.03 10.53
N PRO A 21 -7.89 1.12 10.67
CA PRO A 21 -6.61 1.32 11.33
C PRO A 21 -5.54 1.90 10.40
N GLU A 22 -4.53 2.54 10.99
CA GLU A 22 -3.24 2.69 10.30
C GLU A 22 -2.57 1.32 10.14
N VAL A 23 -1.95 1.10 8.98
CA VAL A 23 -1.31 -0.16 8.59
C VAL A 23 0.15 0.10 8.23
N PRO A 24 1.06 0.08 9.23
CA PRO A 24 2.47 0.31 8.97
C PRO A 24 3.10 -0.74 8.06
N ASN A 25 3.91 -0.29 7.11
CA ASN A 25 4.69 -1.15 6.19
C ASN A 25 5.90 -1.82 6.88
N TYR A 26 6.03 -1.66 8.18
CA TYR A 26 7.10 -2.18 9.02
C TYR A 26 6.51 -2.73 10.32
N GLY A 27 7.16 -3.72 10.91
CA GLY A 27 6.69 -4.27 12.18
C GLY A 27 7.34 -5.58 12.54
N ARG A 28 6.73 -6.25 13.52
CA ARG A 28 7.11 -7.59 13.96
C ARG A 28 5.90 -8.51 13.82
N ARG A 29 6.13 -9.74 13.35
CA ARG A 29 5.09 -10.76 13.23
C ARG A 29 4.33 -10.90 14.56
N GLY A 30 3.00 -10.98 14.48
CA GLY A 30 2.12 -11.14 15.63
C GLY A 30 1.81 -9.86 16.43
N HIS A 31 2.23 -8.68 15.94
CA HIS A 31 1.92 -7.38 16.54
C HIS A 31 1.04 -6.56 15.58
N GLY A 32 0.32 -5.57 16.12
CA GLY A 32 -0.55 -4.68 15.36
C GLY A 32 -2.03 -4.91 15.61
N VAL A 33 -2.87 -4.32 14.76
CA VAL A 33 -4.33 -4.39 14.90
C VAL A 33 -4.83 -5.80 14.60
N LYS A 34 -5.79 -6.25 15.40
CA LYS A 34 -6.46 -7.53 15.16
C LYS A 34 -7.33 -7.42 13.90
N LEU A 35 -7.02 -8.22 12.89
CA LEU A 35 -7.78 -8.28 11.65
C LEU A 35 -9.07 -9.08 11.86
N GLY A 36 -10.21 -8.41 11.71
CA GLY A 36 -11.55 -9.02 11.79
C GLY A 36 -12.19 -9.17 10.42
N ASN A 37 -13.08 -10.15 10.26
CA ASN A 37 -13.82 -10.36 9.00
C ASN A 37 -14.54 -9.07 8.56
N GLY A 38 -14.40 -8.72 7.29
CA GLY A 38 -14.99 -7.53 6.68
C GLY A 38 -14.19 -6.25 6.86
N LEU A 39 -13.07 -6.27 7.60
CA LEU A 39 -12.14 -5.14 7.62
C LEU A 39 -11.50 -4.98 6.24
N VAL A 40 -11.53 -3.75 5.71
CA VAL A 40 -10.92 -3.40 4.44
C VAL A 40 -9.75 -2.45 4.71
N ILE A 41 -8.60 -2.75 4.13
CA ILE A 41 -7.37 -1.96 4.31
C ILE A 41 -6.63 -1.78 2.98
N ALA A 42 -5.96 -0.65 2.86
CA ALA A 42 -4.90 -0.40 1.90
C ALA A 42 -3.57 -0.97 2.43
N ILE A 43 -2.90 -1.76 1.60
CA ILE A 43 -1.52 -2.21 1.80
C ILE A 43 -0.69 -1.50 0.74
N GLU A 44 0.08 -0.49 1.17
CA GLU A 44 0.76 0.48 0.28
C GLU A 44 2.23 0.70 0.67
N PRO A 45 3.12 -0.28 0.46
CA PRO A 45 4.54 -0.10 0.75
C PRO A 45 5.20 0.94 -0.15
N MET A 46 5.93 1.86 0.49
CA MET A 46 6.87 2.79 -0.15
C MET A 46 8.30 2.39 0.20
N ILE A 47 9.08 2.08 -0.82
CA ILE A 47 10.43 1.51 -0.70
C ILE A 47 11.45 2.46 -1.33
N ASN A 48 12.36 2.96 -0.51
CA ASN A 48 13.44 3.85 -0.95
C ASN A 48 14.69 3.04 -1.34
N MET A 49 15.41 3.49 -2.37
CA MET A 49 16.70 2.92 -2.76
C MET A 49 17.80 3.12 -1.71
N GLY A 50 17.75 4.23 -0.98
CA GLY A 50 18.73 4.59 0.04
C GLY A 50 18.13 4.66 1.44
N ARG A 51 18.16 5.86 2.03
CA ARG A 51 17.68 6.17 3.38
C ARG A 51 16.16 6.03 3.50
N LYS A 52 15.67 5.68 4.69
CA LYS A 52 14.23 5.50 4.94
C LYS A 52 13.49 6.82 5.05
N GLU A 53 14.23 7.86 5.42
CA GLU A 53 13.74 9.20 5.71
C GLU A 53 13.20 9.87 4.44
N VAL A 54 12.13 10.63 4.62
CA VAL A 54 11.48 11.44 3.60
C VAL A 54 11.28 12.87 4.11
N ARG A 55 11.09 13.81 3.21
CA ARG A 55 10.66 15.18 3.53
C ARG A 55 9.52 15.61 2.62
N GLN A 56 8.66 16.48 3.14
CA GLN A 56 7.63 17.17 2.35
C GLN A 56 8.22 18.44 1.75
N LEU A 57 7.89 18.73 0.50
CA LEU A 57 8.26 19.97 -0.16
C LEU A 57 7.32 21.13 0.25
N ASP A 58 7.73 22.35 -0.06
CA ASP A 58 6.98 23.56 0.30
C ASP A 58 5.61 23.68 -0.39
N ASP A 59 5.30 22.81 -1.35
CA ASP A 59 3.97 22.72 -1.96
C ASP A 59 2.92 22.08 -1.02
N GLY A 60 3.34 21.53 0.11
CA GLY A 60 2.47 20.93 1.13
C GLY A 60 1.95 19.53 0.77
N TRP A 61 2.44 18.91 -0.31
CA TRP A 61 1.95 17.63 -0.81
C TRP A 61 3.07 16.67 -1.20
N THR A 62 4.04 17.13 -1.99
CA THR A 62 5.04 16.27 -2.59
C THR A 62 5.98 15.74 -1.51
N ILE A 63 6.06 14.41 -1.41
CA ILE A 63 7.01 13.71 -0.54
C ILE A 63 8.19 13.23 -1.38
N VAL A 64 9.40 13.56 -0.96
CA VAL A 64 10.64 13.13 -1.60
C VAL A 64 11.52 12.38 -0.60
N THR A 65 12.36 11.49 -1.11
CA THR A 65 13.41 10.85 -0.30
C THR A 65 14.41 11.89 0.20
N GLU A 66 14.89 11.71 1.44
CA GLU A 66 15.79 12.70 2.02
C GLU A 66 17.13 12.78 1.28
N ASP A 67 17.60 11.65 0.76
CA ASP A 67 18.85 11.54 -0.02
C ASP A 67 18.69 11.74 -1.54
N GLY A 68 17.48 12.02 -2.02
CA GLY A 68 17.18 12.27 -3.43
C GLY A 68 17.28 11.04 -4.34
N LEU A 69 17.45 9.83 -3.78
CA LEU A 69 17.45 8.60 -4.56
C LEU A 69 16.02 8.13 -4.88
N PRO A 70 15.83 7.28 -5.92
CA PRO A 70 14.50 6.81 -6.30
C PRO A 70 13.74 6.09 -5.17
N SER A 71 12.42 6.21 -5.20
CA SER A 71 11.47 5.45 -4.39
C SER A 71 10.44 4.77 -5.31
N ALA A 72 9.92 3.64 -4.86
CA ALA A 72 8.84 2.92 -5.52
C ALA A 72 7.68 2.72 -4.54
N HIS A 73 6.46 2.90 -5.04
CA HIS A 73 5.21 2.69 -4.31
C HIS A 73 4.37 1.69 -5.10
N PHE A 74 3.72 0.76 -4.41
CA PHE A 74 2.62 -0.02 -4.98
C PHE A 74 1.53 -0.21 -3.92
N GLU A 75 0.27 -0.30 -4.35
CA GLU A 75 -0.87 -0.42 -3.44
C GLU A 75 -1.86 -1.50 -3.88
N HIS A 76 -2.39 -2.24 -2.89
CA HIS A 76 -3.65 -2.96 -3.04
C HIS A 76 -4.61 -2.71 -1.89
N THR A 77 -5.89 -2.59 -2.24
CA THR A 77 -7.00 -2.69 -1.30
C THR A 77 -7.40 -4.16 -1.12
N VAL A 78 -7.45 -4.61 0.12
CA VAL A 78 -7.87 -5.98 0.48
C VAL A 78 -8.95 -5.98 1.53
N VAL A 79 -9.81 -6.99 1.52
CA VAL A 79 -10.78 -7.28 2.58
C VAL A 79 -10.43 -8.57 3.29
N VAL A 80 -10.50 -8.54 4.63
CA VAL A 80 -10.27 -9.70 5.48
C VAL A 80 -11.50 -10.62 5.40
N ARG A 81 -11.26 -11.90 5.09
CA ARG A 81 -12.26 -12.97 5.05
C ARG A 81 -11.90 -14.08 6.04
N PRO A 82 -12.85 -14.98 6.37
CA PRO A 82 -12.50 -16.18 7.12
C PRO A 82 -11.47 -17.01 6.33
N GLY A 83 -10.29 -17.22 6.91
CA GLY A 83 -9.22 -18.04 6.32
C GLY A 83 -8.28 -17.33 5.35
N GLY A 84 -8.51 -16.05 5.00
CA GLY A 84 -7.63 -15.34 4.05
C GLY A 84 -8.02 -13.90 3.77
N ALA A 85 -7.26 -13.25 2.88
CA ALA A 85 -7.59 -11.94 2.34
C ALA A 85 -8.10 -12.07 0.91
N GLU A 86 -9.06 -11.23 0.53
CA GLU A 86 -9.55 -11.08 -0.83
C GLU A 86 -9.05 -9.73 -1.38
N VAL A 87 -8.47 -9.73 -2.57
CA VAL A 87 -7.96 -8.52 -3.23
C VAL A 87 -9.10 -7.83 -3.98
N LEU A 88 -9.33 -6.55 -3.68
CA LEU A 88 -10.42 -5.76 -4.26
C LEU A 88 -9.98 -4.88 -5.43
N SER A 89 -8.70 -4.48 -5.45
CA SER A 89 -8.10 -3.69 -6.53
C SER A 89 -7.20 -4.59 -7.37
N THR A 90 -7.66 -5.00 -8.55
CA THR A 90 -6.95 -5.96 -9.42
C THR A 90 -6.78 -5.41 -10.84
N PHE A 91 -5.80 -5.93 -11.56
CA PHE A 91 -5.61 -5.68 -13.00
C PHE A 91 -6.36 -6.68 -13.88
N SER A 92 -7.15 -7.59 -13.30
CA SER A 92 -7.79 -8.69 -14.05
C SER A 92 -8.55 -8.24 -15.29
N PHE A 93 -9.30 -7.13 -15.22
CA PHE A 93 -10.04 -6.61 -16.39
C PHE A 93 -9.12 -6.17 -17.54
N ILE A 94 -7.95 -5.62 -17.21
CA ILE A 94 -6.94 -5.22 -18.21
C ILE A 94 -6.28 -6.47 -18.78
N GLU A 95 -5.91 -7.42 -17.91
CA GLU A 95 -5.29 -8.69 -18.33
C GLU A 95 -6.22 -9.50 -19.23
N GLU A 96 -7.50 -9.61 -18.87
CA GLU A 96 -8.54 -10.24 -19.70
C GLU A 96 -8.65 -9.58 -21.07
N ALA A 97 -8.65 -8.25 -21.13
CA ALA A 97 -8.73 -7.51 -22.38
C ALA A 97 -7.48 -7.72 -23.26
N LEU A 98 -6.28 -7.71 -22.67
CA LEU A 98 -5.03 -7.94 -23.41
C LEU A 98 -4.98 -9.37 -23.97
N ASN A 99 -5.34 -10.36 -23.15
CA ASN A 99 -5.35 -11.77 -23.56
C ASN A 99 -6.40 -12.04 -24.66
N ALA A 100 -7.55 -11.37 -24.61
CA ALA A 100 -8.58 -11.48 -25.64
C ALA A 100 -8.13 -10.93 -27.00
N VAL A 101 -7.21 -9.96 -27.02
CA VAL A 101 -6.66 -9.37 -28.25
C VAL A 101 -5.50 -10.20 -28.80
N GLU A 102 -4.68 -10.82 -27.96
CA GLU A 102 -3.53 -11.62 -28.40
C GLU A 102 -3.92 -12.99 -29.00
N HIS A 103 -5.14 -13.47 -28.76
CA HIS A 103 -5.61 -14.81 -29.16
C HIS A 103 -6.80 -14.80 -30.14
N GLY A 104 -7.15 -13.64 -30.71
CA GLY A 104 -8.19 -13.48 -31.75
C GLY A 104 -7.60 -13.06 -33.09
#